data_AF-A0A6A1UXR3-F1
#
_entry.id   AF-A0A6A1UXR3-F1
#
_cell.length_a   1.000
_cell.length_b   1.000
_cell.length_c   1.000
_cell.angle_alpha   90.00
_cell.angle_beta   90.00
_cell.angle_gamma   90.00
#
_symmetry.space_group_name_H-M   'P 1'
#
loop_
_entity.id
_entity.type
_entity.pdbx_description
1 polymer ?
#
loop_
_entity_poly.entity_id
_entity_poly.type
_entity_poly.pdbx_seq_one_letter_code
_entity_poly.pdbx_strand_id
1 'polypeptide(L)'
;MESLTCGGMVGLSLGEKHFIQGGIAQDLRSDGRKRLTYVPPFVETGVIPQANGSTRVRMGATEVVSSMKAELGKPGSLQPDKEKVIIYVDCSPTAGPMFEVVFVTEMRNLNKILLILLLKAAFSNTGIPRIHVAAGASGDDQPEVDISDEEFLQFDTSDIPVIVTLQR
;
A
#
# COMPACT_ATOMS: atom_id res chain seq x y z
N MET A 1 -11.03 29.00 -32.57
CA MET A 1 -9.85 29.11 -31.69
C MET A 1 -10.28 28.71 -30.30
N GLU A 2 -9.45 27.96 -29.62
CA GLU A 2 -9.77 26.98 -28.58
C GLU A 2 -10.50 27.51 -27.34
N SER A 3 -11.37 26.66 -26.78
CA SER A 3 -11.28 26.32 -25.35
C SER A 3 -12.00 24.99 -25.10
N LEU A 4 -11.27 23.88 -25.24
CA LEU A 4 -11.66 22.59 -24.68
C LEU A 4 -11.57 22.72 -23.15
N THR A 5 -12.69 22.96 -22.48
CA THR A 5 -12.75 22.89 -21.02
C THR A 5 -12.63 21.44 -20.59
N CYS A 6 -11.41 21.03 -20.28
CA CYS A 6 -11.11 19.77 -19.63
C CYS A 6 -11.85 19.70 -18.27
N GLY A 7 -12.74 18.71 -18.12
CA GLY A 7 -13.29 18.16 -16.87
C GLY A 7 -13.58 19.13 -15.73
N GLY A 8 -14.72 19.83 -15.77
CA GLY A 8 -15.20 20.64 -14.64
C GLY A 8 -15.55 19.79 -13.41
N MET A 9 -15.04 20.18 -12.23
CA MET A 9 -15.52 19.68 -10.94
C MET A 9 -17.04 19.85 -10.85
N VAL A 10 -17.79 18.75 -10.73
CA VAL A 10 -19.18 18.84 -10.25
C VAL A 10 -19.11 19.18 -8.77
N GLY A 11 -19.24 20.48 -8.46
CA GLY A 11 -19.37 20.94 -7.09
C GLY A 11 -20.67 20.44 -6.47
N LEU A 12 -20.63 20.10 -5.18
CA LEU A 12 -21.84 19.75 -4.42
C LEU A 12 -22.85 20.92 -4.46
N SER A 13 -24.11 20.59 -4.70
CA SER A 13 -25.22 21.54 -4.62
C SER A 13 -25.38 22.10 -3.21
N LEU A 14 -26.06 23.25 -3.10
CA LEU A 14 -26.33 23.86 -1.80
C LEU A 14 -27.17 22.94 -0.90
N GLY A 15 -28.11 22.18 -1.47
CA GLY A 15 -28.93 21.21 -0.74
C GLY A 15 -28.11 20.06 -0.16
N GLU A 16 -27.21 19.48 -0.97
CA GLU A 16 -26.32 18.40 -0.53
C GLU A 16 -25.37 18.84 0.59
N LYS A 17 -24.83 20.06 0.49
CA LYS A 17 -23.98 20.63 1.55
C LYS A 17 -24.73 20.73 2.88
N HIS A 18 -25.94 21.28 2.86
CA HIS A 18 -26.76 21.38 4.08
C HIS A 18 -27.19 20.01 4.62
N PHE A 19 -27.51 19.06 3.73
CA PHE A 19 -27.84 17.69 4.13
C PHE A 19 -26.67 17.00 4.85
N ILE A 20 -25.46 17.11 4.31
CA ILE A 20 -24.25 16.55 4.92
C ILE A 20 -23.96 17.24 6.27
N GLN A 21 -24.03 18.56 6.33
CA GLN A 21 -23.82 19.32 7.58
C GLN A 21 -24.85 18.95 8.66
N GLY A 22 -26.12 18.81 8.29
CA GLY A 22 -27.20 18.39 9.18
C GLY A 22 -27.02 16.95 9.69
N GLY A 23 -26.65 16.02 8.79
CA GLY A 23 -26.35 14.63 9.16
C GLY A 23 -25.17 14.53 10.11
N ILE A 24 -24.11 15.31 9.89
CA ILE A 24 -22.96 15.41 10.80
C ILE A 24 -23.43 15.82 12.20
N ALA A 25 -24.28 16.86 12.34
CA ALA A 25 -24.81 17.30 13.63
C ALA A 25 -25.61 16.20 14.37
N GLN A 26 -26.21 15.26 13.64
CA GLN A 26 -26.98 14.13 14.18
C GLN A 26 -26.15 12.84 14.33
N ASP A 27 -24.84 12.89 14.14
CA ASP A 27 -23.93 11.73 14.11
C ASP A 27 -24.34 10.65 13.08
N LEU A 28 -24.94 11.08 11.97
CA LEU A 28 -25.45 10.20 10.92
C LEU A 28 -24.82 10.52 9.56
N ARG A 29 -24.29 9.49 8.90
CA ARG A 29 -23.80 9.57 7.52
C ARG A 29 -24.92 9.29 6.52
N SER A 30 -24.69 9.66 5.26
CA SER A 30 -25.62 9.38 4.13
C SER A 30 -25.91 7.89 3.90
N ASP A 31 -25.02 7.01 4.38
CA ASP A 31 -25.17 5.55 4.31
C ASP A 31 -25.78 4.93 5.60
N GLY A 32 -26.25 5.76 6.53
CA GLY A 32 -26.90 5.32 7.78
C GLY A 32 -25.95 4.92 8.90
N ARG A 33 -24.62 5.03 8.71
CA ARG A 33 -23.62 4.69 9.74
C ARG A 33 -23.31 5.87 10.64
N LYS A 34 -22.82 5.57 11.86
CA LYS A 34 -22.25 6.57 12.77
C LYS A 34 -20.95 7.13 12.21
N ARG A 35 -20.54 8.33 12.66
CA ARG A 35 -19.32 8.99 12.15
C ARG A 35 -18.04 8.17 12.36
N LEU A 36 -17.95 7.43 13.46
CA LEU A 36 -16.77 6.61 13.83
C LEU A 36 -16.80 5.19 13.24
N THR A 37 -17.86 4.81 12.55
CA THR A 37 -17.99 3.46 11.98
C THR A 37 -17.37 3.41 10.59
N TYR A 38 -16.29 2.65 10.44
CA TYR A 38 -15.61 2.44 9.16
C TYR A 38 -16.30 1.37 8.30
N VAL A 39 -16.02 1.33 7.00
CA VAL A 39 -16.38 0.17 6.15
C VAL A 39 -15.41 -0.96 6.48
N PRO A 40 -15.85 -2.16 6.90
CA PRO A 40 -14.92 -3.23 7.21
C PRO A 40 -14.06 -3.57 5.97
N PRO A 41 -12.72 -3.61 6.11
CA PRO A 41 -11.86 -4.01 5.02
C PRO A 41 -11.91 -5.54 4.84
N PHE A 42 -11.92 -5.99 3.60
CA PHE A 42 -11.71 -7.38 3.22
C PHE A 42 -10.27 -7.55 2.78
N VAL A 43 -9.51 -8.42 3.44
CA VAL A 43 -8.08 -8.67 3.17
C VAL A 43 -7.92 -10.10 2.65
N GLU A 44 -7.26 -10.23 1.51
CA GLU A 44 -6.94 -11.50 0.88
C GLU A 44 -5.43 -11.53 0.62
N THR A 45 -4.73 -12.53 1.14
CA THR A 45 -3.28 -12.71 0.90
C THR A 45 -3.05 -13.74 -0.20
N GLY A 46 -1.89 -13.71 -0.86
CA GLY A 46 -1.54 -14.71 -1.87
C GLY A 46 -2.25 -14.57 -3.23
N VAL A 47 -2.80 -13.39 -3.53
CA VAL A 47 -3.52 -13.14 -4.80
C VAL A 47 -2.63 -13.25 -6.04
N ILE A 48 -1.35 -12.93 -5.89
CA ILE A 48 -0.34 -13.07 -6.94
C ILE A 48 0.63 -14.19 -6.50
N PRO A 49 0.51 -15.40 -7.07
CA PRO A 49 1.32 -16.55 -6.66
C PRO A 49 2.79 -16.43 -7.07
N GLN A 50 3.09 -15.60 -8.07
CA GLN A 50 4.46 -15.36 -8.57
C GLN A 50 5.26 -14.39 -7.68
N ALA A 51 4.64 -13.75 -6.69
CA ALA A 51 5.28 -12.78 -5.80
C ALA A 51 5.59 -13.42 -4.45
N ASN A 52 6.72 -13.04 -3.83
CA ASN A 52 7.11 -13.52 -2.48
C ASN A 52 6.06 -13.18 -1.42
N GLY A 53 5.38 -12.05 -1.60
CA GLY A 53 4.23 -11.64 -0.81
C GLY A 53 3.22 -10.93 -1.69
N SER A 54 1.95 -11.23 -1.52
CA SER A 54 0.89 -10.49 -2.21
C SER A 54 -0.31 -10.32 -1.33
N THR A 55 -0.99 -9.19 -1.50
CA THR A 55 -2.19 -8.87 -0.73
C THR A 55 -3.11 -8.01 -1.57
N ARG A 56 -4.40 -8.30 -1.47
CA ARG A 56 -5.50 -7.51 -1.99
C ARG A 56 -6.33 -7.06 -0.81
N VAL A 57 -6.59 -5.77 -0.73
CA VAL A 57 -7.52 -5.23 0.27
C VAL A 57 -8.63 -4.46 -0.44
N ARG A 58 -9.86 -4.76 -0.06
CA ARG A 58 -11.07 -4.08 -0.55
C ARG A 58 -11.78 -3.38 0.60
N MET A 59 -12.10 -2.11 0.40
CA MET A 59 -12.86 -1.29 1.34
C MET A 59 -13.98 -0.56 0.59
N GLY A 60 -15.18 -1.15 0.62
CA GLY A 60 -16.32 -0.64 -0.15
C GLY A 60 -16.04 -0.73 -1.66
N ALA A 61 -16.06 0.42 -2.34
CA ALA A 61 -15.79 0.50 -3.78
C ALA A 61 -14.30 0.66 -4.12
N THR A 62 -13.42 0.85 -3.12
CA THR A 62 -11.99 0.98 -3.34
C THR A 62 -11.32 -0.37 -3.17
N GLU A 63 -10.46 -0.71 -4.12
CA GLU A 63 -9.64 -1.92 -4.09
C GLU A 63 -8.19 -1.55 -4.38
N VAL A 64 -7.28 -2.13 -3.60
CA VAL A 64 -5.84 -1.96 -3.77
C VAL A 64 -5.19 -3.34 -3.72
N VAL A 65 -4.17 -3.53 -4.55
CA VAL A 65 -3.37 -4.75 -4.63
C VAL A 65 -1.89 -4.37 -4.48
N SER A 66 -1.15 -5.13 -3.68
CA SER A 66 0.32 -5.08 -3.65
C SER A 66 0.91 -6.43 -3.94
N SER A 67 2.02 -6.41 -4.66
CA SER A 67 3.01 -7.47 -4.71
C SER A 67 4.29 -6.99 -4.04
N MET A 68 5.00 -7.91 -3.40
CA MET A 68 6.33 -7.73 -2.88
C MET A 68 7.25 -8.75 -3.52
N LYS A 69 8.40 -8.25 -3.93
CA LYS A 69 9.46 -9.03 -4.55
C LYS A 69 10.73 -8.77 -3.75
N ALA A 70 11.33 -9.84 -3.26
CA ALA A 70 12.63 -9.78 -2.61
C ALA A 70 13.72 -10.10 -3.63
N GLU A 71 14.76 -9.28 -3.67
CA GLU A 71 15.92 -9.51 -4.54
C GLU A 71 17.20 -9.36 -3.71
N LEU A 72 18.16 -10.27 -3.92
CA LEU A 72 19.48 -10.16 -3.31
C LEU A 72 20.33 -9.17 -4.11
N GLY A 73 20.82 -8.14 -3.43
CA GLY A 73 21.68 -7.12 -4.03
C GLY A 73 22.82 -6.72 -3.09
N LYS A 74 23.85 -6.08 -3.65
CA LYS A 74 24.93 -5.50 -2.85
C LYS A 74 24.40 -4.27 -2.09
N PRO A 75 24.64 -4.15 -0.77
CA PRO A 75 24.23 -2.97 -0.03
C PRO A 75 25.00 -1.74 -0.51
N GLY A 76 24.44 -0.54 -0.27
CA GLY A 76 25.09 0.71 -0.63
C GLY A 76 26.38 0.92 0.18
N SER A 77 27.39 1.52 -0.44
CA SER A 77 28.71 1.76 0.21
C SER A 77 28.65 2.58 1.50
N LEU A 78 27.59 3.35 1.69
CA LEU A 78 27.38 4.23 2.84
C LEU A 78 26.76 3.53 4.06
N GLN A 79 26.00 2.43 3.88
CA GLN A 79 25.30 1.72 4.95
C GLN A 79 25.25 0.22 4.61
N PRO A 80 26.30 -0.54 4.95
CA PRO A 80 26.41 -1.96 4.62
C PRO A 80 25.51 -2.86 5.49
N ASP A 81 25.02 -2.36 6.61
CA ASP A 81 24.23 -3.07 7.62
C ASP A 81 22.71 -2.90 7.44
N LYS A 82 22.27 -2.11 6.45
CA LYS A 82 20.84 -1.81 6.26
C LYS A 82 20.30 -2.33 4.95
N GLU A 83 19.14 -2.92 5.05
CA GLU A 83 18.33 -3.34 3.92
C GLU A 83 17.67 -2.13 3.24
N LYS A 84 17.53 -2.21 1.91
CA LYS A 84 16.90 -1.17 1.11
C LYS A 84 15.50 -1.62 0.70
N VAL A 85 14.49 -0.98 1.26
CA VAL A 85 13.10 -1.16 0.81
C VAL A 85 12.76 -0.07 -0.21
N ILE A 86 12.24 -0.47 -1.37
CA ILE A 86 11.78 0.45 -2.41
C ILE A 86 10.28 0.22 -2.60
N ILE A 87 9.50 1.29 -2.46
CA ILE A 87 8.03 1.24 -2.58
C ILE A 87 7.63 1.97 -3.85
N TYR A 88 6.94 1.25 -4.74
CA TYR A 88 6.31 1.82 -5.92
C TYR A 88 4.80 1.80 -5.73
N VAL A 89 4.16 2.93 -5.98
CA VAL A 89 2.70 3.06 -5.92
C VAL A 89 2.25 3.54 -7.30
N ASP A 90 1.41 2.75 -7.93
CA ASP A 90 0.77 3.10 -9.19
C ASP A 90 -0.75 3.21 -8.97
N CYS A 91 -1.38 4.16 -9.66
CA CYS A 91 -2.81 4.39 -9.59
C CYS A 91 -3.39 4.22 -10.99
N SER A 92 -4.26 3.21 -11.15
CA SER A 92 -4.92 3.02 -12.44
C SER A 92 -5.82 4.20 -12.78
N PRO A 93 -5.95 4.60 -14.06
CA PRO A 93 -6.90 5.63 -14.49
C PRO A 93 -8.36 5.28 -14.15
N THR A 94 -8.65 3.99 -13.94
CA THR A 94 -9.95 3.48 -13.51
C THR A 94 -10.23 3.71 -12.02
N ALA A 95 -9.21 3.96 -11.19
CA ALA A 95 -9.36 4.26 -9.77
C ALA A 95 -10.05 5.62 -9.51
N GLY A 96 -10.05 6.50 -10.52
CA GLY A 96 -10.81 7.75 -10.54
C GLY A 96 -10.33 8.67 -11.66
N PRO A 97 -11.16 9.62 -12.13
CA PRO A 97 -10.85 10.48 -13.29
C PRO A 97 -9.75 11.54 -13.03
N MET A 98 -9.02 11.47 -11.91
CA MET A 98 -8.20 12.59 -11.43
C MET A 98 -6.93 12.14 -10.69
N PHE A 99 -6.12 11.27 -11.28
CA PHE A 99 -4.82 10.92 -10.69
C PHE A 99 -3.67 11.23 -11.64
N GLU A 100 -2.83 12.17 -11.21
CA GLU A 100 -1.50 12.44 -11.75
C GLU A 100 -0.49 11.83 -10.75
N VAL A 101 0.48 11.08 -11.27
CA VAL A 101 1.34 10.19 -10.50
C VAL A 101 2.36 11.00 -9.71
N VAL A 102 2.24 11.08 -8.37
CA VAL A 102 3.26 11.72 -7.52
C VAL A 102 3.55 10.90 -6.27
N PHE A 103 4.85 10.72 -6.01
CA PHE A 103 5.47 10.06 -4.86
C PHE A 103 4.82 10.44 -3.51
N VAL A 104 4.51 9.40 -2.72
CA VAL A 104 4.13 9.20 -1.29
C VAL A 104 3.77 10.38 -0.36
N THR A 105 4.14 11.63 -0.63
CA THR A 105 3.93 12.74 0.31
C THR A 105 2.57 13.44 0.20
N GLU A 106 1.87 13.38 -0.93
CA GLU A 106 0.60 14.13 -1.08
C GLU A 106 -0.52 13.41 -1.84
N MET A 107 -0.76 12.14 -1.51
CA MET A 107 -1.98 11.45 -1.92
C MET A 107 -3.18 12.00 -1.13
N ARG A 108 -3.88 13.02 -1.67
CA ARG A 108 -5.06 13.64 -1.02
C ARG A 108 -6.33 12.77 -1.06
N ASN A 109 -6.45 11.89 -2.06
CA ASN A 109 -7.69 11.19 -2.36
C ASN A 109 -7.65 9.67 -2.13
N LEU A 110 -6.47 9.06 -1.99
CA LEU A 110 -6.39 7.64 -1.66
C LEU A 110 -6.54 7.45 -0.14
N ASN A 111 -7.37 6.47 0.24
CA ASN A 111 -7.52 6.03 1.63
C ASN A 111 -6.16 5.53 2.15
N LYS A 112 -5.38 6.40 2.80
CA LYS A 112 -4.06 6.07 3.38
C LYS A 112 -4.11 4.84 4.29
N ILE A 113 -5.24 4.65 4.96
CA ILE A 113 -5.56 3.45 5.75
C ILE A 113 -5.40 2.16 4.93
N LEU A 114 -5.91 2.15 3.70
CA LEU A 114 -5.92 0.98 2.83
C LEU A 114 -4.51 0.59 2.37
N LEU A 115 -3.70 1.58 1.98
CA LEU A 115 -2.32 1.37 1.57
C LEU A 115 -1.48 0.74 2.69
N ILE A 116 -1.65 1.22 3.92
CA ILE A 116 -0.88 0.73 5.07
C ILE A 116 -1.34 -0.63 5.54
N LEU A 117 -2.65 -0.86 5.58
CA LEU A 117 -3.20 -2.17 5.88
C LEU A 117 -2.67 -3.22 4.90
N LEU A 118 -2.61 -2.86 3.62
CA LEU A 118 -2.09 -3.69 2.54
C LEU A 118 -0.57 -3.92 2.67
N LEU A 119 0.24 -2.89 2.94
CA LEU A 119 1.66 -3.04 3.25
C LEU A 119 1.87 -3.99 4.44
N LYS A 120 1.18 -3.76 5.55
CA LYS A 120 1.31 -4.58 6.76
C LYS A 120 0.94 -6.05 6.51
N ALA A 121 -0.17 -6.29 5.81
CA ALA A 121 -0.61 -7.63 5.44
C ALA A 121 0.36 -8.30 4.45
N ALA A 122 0.88 -7.54 3.48
CA ALA A 122 1.87 -8.04 2.52
C ALA A 122 3.18 -8.43 3.21
N PHE A 123 3.73 -7.58 4.08
CA PHE A 123 4.94 -7.89 4.87
C PHE A 123 4.73 -9.10 5.76
N SER A 124 3.57 -9.20 6.42
CA SER A 124 3.25 -10.33 7.28
C SER A 124 3.16 -11.64 6.51
N ASN A 125 2.75 -11.61 5.25
CA ASN A 125 2.62 -12.79 4.40
C ASN A 125 3.83 -13.02 3.49
N THR A 126 4.87 -12.17 3.54
CA THR A 126 6.04 -12.32 2.67
C THR A 126 6.96 -13.38 3.25
N GLY A 127 7.19 -14.45 2.52
CA GLY A 127 8.24 -15.41 2.83
C GLY A 127 9.54 -14.99 2.17
N ILE A 128 10.53 -14.57 2.97
CA ILE A 128 11.87 -14.28 2.46
C ILE A 128 12.67 -15.57 2.47
N PRO A 129 13.22 -16.02 1.33
CA PRO A 129 14.01 -17.24 1.31
C PRO A 129 15.26 -17.04 2.17
N ARG A 130 15.56 -18.04 3.01
CA ARG A 130 16.76 -17.99 3.85
C ARG A 130 18.01 -18.12 2.98
N ILE A 131 18.95 -17.20 3.17
CA ILE A 131 20.20 -17.16 2.38
C ILE A 131 21.33 -17.70 3.25
N HIS A 132 21.99 -18.74 2.77
CA HIS A 132 23.26 -19.22 3.31
C HIS A 132 24.39 -18.75 2.40
N VAL A 133 25.27 -17.91 2.94
CA VAL A 133 26.46 -17.43 2.23
C VAL A 133 27.65 -18.22 2.73
N ALA A 134 28.20 -19.09 1.87
CA ALA A 134 29.46 -19.75 2.14
C ALA A 134 30.61 -18.85 1.67
N ALA A 135 31.58 -18.59 2.55
CA ALA A 135 32.79 -17.87 2.17
C ALA A 135 33.64 -18.77 1.27
N GLY A 136 33.98 -18.28 0.07
CA GLY A 136 34.89 -18.97 -0.84
C GLY A 136 36.24 -19.24 -0.17
N ALA A 137 36.85 -20.39 -0.48
CA ALA A 137 38.10 -20.83 0.14
C ALA A 137 39.33 -19.97 -0.23
N SER A 138 39.21 -19.04 -1.19
CA SER A 138 40.26 -18.13 -1.61
C SER A 138 39.71 -16.71 -1.87
N GLY A 139 40.54 -15.68 -1.67
CA GLY A 139 40.13 -14.27 -1.67
C GLY A 139 39.65 -13.68 -3.00
N ASP A 140 39.58 -14.48 -4.07
CA ASP A 140 39.18 -14.07 -5.42
C ASP A 140 37.91 -14.81 -5.92
N ASP A 141 37.41 -15.79 -5.17
CA ASP A 141 36.20 -16.55 -5.53
C ASP A 141 34.94 -15.80 -5.08
N GLN A 142 33.96 -15.65 -5.99
CA GLN A 142 32.65 -15.13 -5.61
C GLN A 142 32.02 -16.03 -4.55
N PRO A 143 31.39 -15.47 -3.49
CA PRO A 143 30.76 -16.28 -2.46
C PRO A 143 29.65 -17.14 -3.07
N GLU A 144 29.63 -18.43 -2.72
CA GLU A 144 28.54 -19.32 -3.08
C GLU A 144 27.32 -18.96 -2.21
N VAL A 145 26.20 -18.69 -2.89
CA VAL A 145 24.94 -18.31 -2.26
C VAL A 145 23.96 -19.45 -2.45
N ASP A 146 23.71 -20.21 -1.39
CA ASP A 146 22.64 -21.20 -1.35
C ASP A 146 21.35 -20.53 -0.85
N ILE A 147 20.32 -20.63 -1.67
CA ILE A 147 18.98 -20.14 -1.37
C ILE A 147 18.14 -21.36 -1.01
N SER A 148 17.64 -21.41 0.22
CA SER A 148 16.69 -22.46 0.62
C SER A 148 15.29 -22.08 0.14
N ASP A 149 14.64 -22.99 -0.58
CA ASP A 149 13.24 -22.86 -1.02
C ASP A 149 12.24 -23.33 0.05
N GLU A 150 12.73 -23.93 1.14
CA GLU A 150 11.92 -24.61 2.17
C GLU A 150 11.79 -23.80 3.46
N GLU A 151 12.78 -22.94 3.76
CA GLU A 151 12.79 -22.11 4.95
C GLU A 151 12.58 -20.63 4.62
N PHE A 152 11.44 -20.08 5.06
CA PHE A 152 11.12 -18.67 4.90
C PHE A 152 11.29 -17.91 6.21
N LEU A 153 11.99 -16.77 6.14
CA LEU A 153 11.99 -15.77 7.20
C LEU A 153 10.78 -14.85 7.02
N GLN A 154 10.01 -14.64 8.08
CA GLN A 154 8.90 -13.71 8.10
C GLN A 154 9.39 -12.34 8.62
N PHE A 155 8.92 -11.26 8.00
CA PHE A 155 9.21 -9.91 8.48
C PHE A 155 8.53 -9.64 9.82
N ASP A 156 9.25 -9.02 10.76
CA ASP A 156 8.61 -8.44 11.96
C ASP A 156 7.81 -7.21 11.53
N THR A 157 6.49 -7.25 11.76
CA THR A 157 5.57 -6.19 11.39
C THR A 157 5.12 -5.35 12.58
N SER A 158 5.68 -5.55 13.76
CA SER A 158 5.31 -4.85 15.00
C SER A 158 5.46 -3.33 14.87
N ASP A 159 6.50 -2.88 14.18
CA ASP A 159 6.83 -1.46 14.01
C ASP A 159 6.08 -0.77 12.88
N ILE A 160 5.26 -1.49 12.11
CA ILE A 160 4.48 -0.89 11.02
C ILE A 160 3.30 -0.10 11.61
N PRO A 161 3.28 1.25 11.47
CA PRO A 161 2.23 2.08 12.06
C PRO A 161 0.90 1.87 11.34
N VAL A 162 -0.21 2.16 12.03
CA VAL A 162 -1.55 2.23 11.43
C VAL A 162 -1.96 3.68 11.31
N ILE A 163 -2.16 4.18 10.09
CA ILE A 163 -2.69 5.54 9.88
C ILE A 163 -4.21 5.48 9.84
N VAL A 164 -4.83 6.35 10.62
CA VAL A 164 -6.27 6.62 10.58
C VAL A 164 -6.47 8.05 10.08
N THR A 165 -7.33 8.23 9.08
CA THR A 165 -7.68 9.54 8.55
C THR A 165 -8.99 10.00 9.19
N LEU A 166 -8.98 11.20 9.78
CA LEU A 166 -10.18 11.88 10.27
C LEU A 166 -10.44 13.09 9.37
N GLN A 167 -11.66 13.21 8.86
CA GLN A 167 -12.12 14.40 8.15
C GLN A 167 -12.89 15.30 9.12
N ARG A 168 -12.56 16.60 9.13
CA ARG A 168 -13.24 17.63 9.93
C ARG A 168 -14.26 18.35 9.08
#